data_AF-L5MAQ6-F1
#
_entry.id   AF-L5MAQ6-F1
#
_cell.length_a   1.000
_cell.length_b   1.000
_cell.length_c   1.000
_cell.angle_alpha   90.00
_cell.angle_beta   90.00
_cell.angle_gamma   90.00
#
_symmetry.space_group_name_H-M   'P 1'
#
loop_
_entity.id
_entity.type
_entity.pdbx_description
1 polymer ?
#
loop_
_entity_poly.entity_id
_entity_poly.type
_entity_poly.pdbx_seq_one_letter_code
_entity_poly.pdbx_strand_id
1 'polypeptide(L)'
;MALRSRCWELLSARRNPGRGVAALSTRPAPEVQPETDPLGNEAVAPEFTNRNPRNLELLAVARKERGWGTVWPSREFWHRLRVIRTQHHVEALVEHRNGQVVVSASTREWAIKKHLYSTKNVAACENIGRVLAERCLEAGINFMVYQPTPWAAASESMQRLQRAVTEGGVVLREPRRIYE
;
A
#
# COMPACT_ATOMS: atom_id res chain seq x y z
N MET A 1 43.32 -41.96 -37.27
CA MET A 1 41.92 -41.59 -37.55
C MET A 1 41.96 -40.43 -38.54
N ALA A 2 41.46 -40.69 -39.75
CA ALA A 2 41.73 -40.02 -41.03
C ALA A 2 41.22 -38.55 -41.08
N LEU A 3 41.97 -37.56 -41.58
CA LEU A 3 42.47 -37.26 -42.95
C LEU A 3 41.38 -36.80 -43.94
N ARG A 4 41.64 -35.60 -44.49
CA ARG A 4 40.90 -34.83 -45.50
C ARG A 4 40.63 -35.62 -46.81
N SER A 5 39.53 -35.26 -47.48
CA SER A 5 39.38 -35.29 -48.96
C SER A 5 38.36 -34.20 -49.35
N ARG A 6 38.68 -33.16 -50.14
CA ARG A 6 38.93 -33.12 -51.59
C ARG A 6 37.84 -33.83 -52.40
N CYS A 7 37.02 -33.10 -53.16
CA CYS A 7 37.26 -32.83 -54.59
C CYS A 7 36.02 -32.25 -55.29
N TRP A 8 36.31 -31.58 -56.40
CA TRP A 8 35.44 -31.00 -57.42
C TRP A 8 34.45 -31.96 -58.08
N GLU A 9 33.37 -31.41 -58.66
CA GLU A 9 33.07 -31.36 -60.13
C GLU A 9 31.62 -30.87 -60.31
N LEU A 10 31.38 -29.68 -60.87
CA LEU A 10 31.18 -29.35 -62.29
C LEU A 10 29.99 -30.06 -62.99
N LEU A 11 28.97 -29.24 -63.22
CA LEU A 11 28.09 -29.12 -64.40
C LEU A 11 27.18 -30.28 -64.79
N SER A 12 25.88 -29.97 -64.89
CA SER A 12 25.19 -30.21 -66.16
C SER A 12 24.17 -29.10 -66.45
N ALA A 13 24.30 -28.55 -67.65
CA ALA A 13 23.44 -27.51 -68.20
C ALA A 13 22.13 -28.12 -68.72
N ARG A 14 21.02 -27.39 -68.60
CA ARG A 14 19.99 -27.35 -69.64
C ARG A 14 19.47 -25.94 -69.83
N ARG A 15 19.69 -25.44 -71.06
CA ARG A 15 19.03 -24.29 -71.67
C ARG A 15 17.54 -24.61 -71.85
N ASN A 16 16.63 -23.63 -71.68
CA ASN A 16 16.08 -22.85 -72.80
C ASN A 16 14.92 -21.91 -72.35
N PRO A 17 14.47 -20.98 -73.20
CA PRO A 17 14.01 -19.65 -72.81
C PRO A 17 12.49 -19.55 -72.67
N GLY A 18 12.04 -18.73 -71.74
CA GLY A 18 10.67 -18.26 -71.66
C GLY A 18 10.69 -16.74 -71.55
N ARG A 19 10.53 -16.06 -72.69
CA ARG A 19 10.29 -14.61 -72.77
C ARG A 19 8.86 -14.37 -72.26
N GLY A 20 8.70 -14.35 -70.94
CA GLY A 20 7.47 -13.94 -70.27
C GLY A 20 7.59 -12.46 -69.90
N VAL A 21 6.76 -11.62 -70.51
CA VAL A 21 6.66 -10.20 -70.17
C VAL A 21 6.02 -10.12 -68.78
N ALA A 22 6.83 -10.01 -67.73
CA ALA A 22 6.32 -9.75 -66.39
C ALA A 22 5.90 -8.27 -66.36
N ALA A 23 4.59 -8.03 -66.29
CA ALA A 23 4.04 -6.72 -66.03
C ALA A 23 4.65 -6.17 -64.73
N LEU A 24 5.37 -5.05 -64.83
CA LEU A 24 5.82 -4.26 -63.68
C LEU A 24 4.58 -3.70 -62.98
N SER A 25 4.02 -4.48 -62.05
CA SER A 25 3.00 -4.02 -61.13
C SER A 25 3.68 -3.12 -60.09
N THR A 26 3.81 -1.84 -60.41
CA THR A 26 4.12 -0.78 -59.43
C THR A 26 2.93 -0.63 -58.48
N ARG A 27 2.84 -1.49 -57.46
CA ARG A 27 2.07 -1.13 -56.27
C ARG A 27 2.89 -0.07 -55.53
N PRO A 28 2.34 1.12 -55.25
CA PRO A 28 3.01 2.03 -54.33
C PRO A 28 3.14 1.28 -53.00
N ALA A 29 4.35 1.21 -52.46
CA ALA A 29 4.52 0.85 -51.06
C ALA A 29 3.65 1.84 -50.26
N PRO A 30 2.81 1.37 -49.31
CA PRO A 30 2.01 2.28 -48.51
C PRO A 30 2.96 3.31 -47.89
N GLU A 31 2.70 4.58 -48.19
CA GLU A 31 3.44 5.70 -47.60
C GLU A 31 3.33 5.57 -46.08
N VAL A 32 4.46 5.23 -45.47
CA VAL A 32 4.62 5.33 -44.01
C VAL A 32 4.41 6.79 -43.69
N GLN A 33 3.29 7.12 -43.04
CA GLN A 33 3.03 8.46 -42.55
C GLN A 33 4.23 8.88 -41.70
N PRO A 34 4.76 10.11 -41.85
CA PRO A 34 5.83 10.57 -40.99
C PRO A 34 5.34 10.45 -39.55
N GLU A 35 6.06 9.68 -38.74
CA GLU A 35 5.77 9.55 -37.31
C GLU A 35 5.76 10.95 -36.74
N THR A 36 4.56 11.47 -36.46
CA THR A 36 4.37 12.72 -35.76
C THR A 36 5.16 12.59 -34.46
N ASP A 37 6.21 13.40 -34.27
CA ASP A 37 6.98 13.43 -33.03
C ASP A 37 5.96 13.52 -31.88
N PRO A 38 5.82 12.49 -31.03
CA PRO A 38 4.81 12.55 -29.98
C PRO A 38 5.14 13.77 -29.14
N LEU A 39 4.16 14.65 -28.98
CA LEU A 39 4.24 15.80 -28.08
C LEU A 39 4.85 15.29 -26.77
N GLY A 40 6.00 15.81 -26.36
CA GLY A 40 6.87 15.17 -25.35
C GLY A 40 6.22 14.82 -23.99
N ASN A 41 5.01 15.31 -23.73
CA ASN A 41 4.20 14.98 -22.56
C ASN A 41 3.40 13.67 -22.69
N GLU A 42 3.30 13.08 -23.88
CA GLU A 42 2.58 11.82 -24.14
C GLU A 42 3.46 10.58 -23.97
N ALA A 43 4.76 10.77 -23.71
CA ALA A 43 5.70 9.70 -23.42
C ALA A 43 5.45 9.11 -22.03
N VAL A 44 4.41 8.28 -21.90
CA VAL A 44 4.07 7.53 -20.68
C VAL A 44 4.67 6.13 -20.75
N ALA A 45 5.40 5.74 -19.70
CA ALA A 45 5.95 4.39 -19.60
C ALA A 45 4.83 3.34 -19.52
N PRO A 46 4.99 2.16 -20.12
CA PRO A 46 3.99 1.09 -20.06
C PRO A 46 3.77 0.55 -18.63
N GLU A 47 4.76 0.65 -17.75
CA GLU A 47 4.69 0.27 -16.34
C GLU A 47 4.83 1.51 -15.45
N PHE A 48 3.84 1.75 -14.59
CA PHE A 48 3.86 2.84 -13.62
C PHE A 48 4.31 2.34 -12.24
N THR A 49 5.43 2.86 -11.74
CA THR A 49 5.97 2.48 -10.44
C THR A 49 5.67 3.55 -9.38
N ASN A 50 4.83 3.21 -8.40
CA ASN A 50 4.56 4.07 -7.24
C ASN A 50 5.42 3.66 -6.04
N ARG A 51 6.19 4.61 -5.49
CA ARG A 51 7.08 4.39 -4.34
C ARG A 51 6.44 4.70 -2.98
N ASN A 52 5.19 5.17 -2.95
CA ASN A 52 4.51 5.51 -1.70
C ASN A 52 4.11 4.23 -0.92
N PRO A 53 4.62 4.03 0.31
CA PRO A 53 4.30 2.84 1.11
C PRO A 53 2.81 2.70 1.44
N ARG A 54 2.08 3.82 1.60
CA ARG A 54 0.67 3.82 2.00
C ARG A 54 -0.30 3.57 0.83
N ASN A 55 0.18 3.61 -0.42
CA ASN A 55 -0.70 3.52 -1.59
C ASN A 55 -1.54 2.23 -1.59
N LEU A 56 -0.88 1.09 -1.39
CA LEU A 56 -1.56 -0.21 -1.40
C LEU A 56 -2.53 -0.39 -0.23
N GLU A 57 -2.26 0.27 0.90
CA GLU A 57 -3.10 0.24 2.11
C GLU A 57 -4.38 1.04 1.88
N LEU A 58 -4.26 2.24 1.31
CA LEU A 58 -5.40 3.10 0.98
C LEU A 58 -6.31 2.48 -0.09
N LEU A 59 -5.73 1.75 -1.06
CA LEU A 59 -6.49 0.99 -2.06
C LEU A 59 -7.09 -0.31 -1.51
N ALA A 60 -6.84 -0.65 -0.24
CA ALA A 60 -7.25 -1.90 0.40
C ALA A 60 -6.74 -3.19 -0.27
N VAL A 61 -5.67 -3.11 -1.07
CA VAL A 61 -5.04 -4.26 -1.76
C VAL A 61 -3.82 -4.79 -1.00
N ALA A 62 -3.24 -3.98 -0.11
CA ALA A 62 -2.07 -4.36 0.69
C ALA A 62 -2.32 -5.63 1.51
N ARG A 63 -1.35 -6.55 1.47
CA ARG A 63 -1.41 -7.81 2.21
C ARG A 63 -1.31 -7.56 3.71
N LYS A 64 -2.25 -8.11 4.49
CA LYS A 64 -2.20 -8.18 5.97
C LYS A 64 -1.44 -9.43 6.44
N GLU A 65 -0.89 -9.45 7.67
CA GLU A 65 -0.31 -10.68 8.26
C GLU A 65 -1.41 -11.60 8.72
N ARG A 66 -1.86 -12.46 7.80
CA ARG A 66 -2.70 -13.60 8.13
C ARG A 66 -1.90 -14.66 8.89
N GLY A 67 -2.62 -15.50 9.62
CA GLY A 67 -2.06 -16.51 10.50
C GLY A 67 -2.15 -16.08 11.96
N TRP A 68 -1.22 -16.56 12.79
CA TRP A 68 -1.16 -16.22 14.22
C TRP A 68 -2.43 -16.57 15.01
N GLY A 69 -3.23 -17.55 14.56
CA GLY A 69 -4.52 -17.88 15.19
C GLY A 69 -4.42 -18.42 16.62
N THR A 70 -3.25 -18.89 17.02
CA THR A 70 -2.99 -19.42 18.38
C THR A 70 -2.46 -18.38 19.35
N VAL A 71 -2.05 -17.19 18.88
CA VAL A 71 -1.48 -16.14 19.74
C VAL A 71 -2.37 -14.91 19.75
N TRP A 72 -2.32 -14.19 20.86
CA TRP A 72 -3.00 -12.91 21.01
C TRP A 72 -1.94 -11.83 21.27
N PRO A 73 -2.03 -10.63 20.65
CA PRO A 73 -3.03 -10.15 19.69
C PRO A 73 -2.76 -10.63 18.25
N SER A 74 -3.78 -10.57 17.39
CA SER A 74 -3.64 -10.93 15.96
C SER A 74 -2.81 -9.87 15.21
N ARG A 75 -2.16 -10.26 14.12
CA ARG A 75 -1.38 -9.34 13.26
C ARG A 75 -2.07 -8.97 11.94
N GLU A 76 -3.34 -9.33 11.79
CA GLU A 76 -4.12 -9.07 10.57
C GLU A 76 -4.67 -7.62 10.55
N PHE A 77 -3.79 -6.62 10.48
CA PHE A 77 -4.13 -5.20 10.37
C PHE A 77 -3.06 -4.42 9.60
N TRP A 78 -3.35 -3.19 9.17
CA TRP A 78 -2.35 -2.22 8.70
C TRP A 78 -1.93 -1.28 9.84
N HIS A 79 -2.91 -0.67 10.51
CA HIS A 79 -2.74 0.18 11.67
C HIS A 79 -3.48 -0.40 12.89
N ARG A 80 -2.81 -0.44 14.04
CA ARG A 80 -3.44 -0.81 15.32
C ARG A 80 -3.41 0.34 16.30
N LEU A 81 -4.48 0.44 17.08
CA LEU A 81 -4.54 1.29 18.26
C LEU A 81 -4.03 0.49 19.47
N ARG A 82 -2.93 0.94 20.06
CA ARG A 82 -2.36 0.38 21.29
C ARG A 82 -2.49 1.40 22.40
N VAL A 83 -3.27 1.05 23.42
CA VAL A 83 -3.45 1.89 24.62
C VAL A 83 -2.65 1.31 25.76
N ILE A 84 -1.73 2.10 26.31
CA ILE A 84 -0.89 1.75 27.45
C ILE A 84 -1.35 2.57 28.65
N ARG A 85 -1.73 1.87 29.72
CA ARG A 85 -2.07 2.49 30.99
C ARG A 85 -1.01 2.12 32.02
N THR A 86 -0.35 3.13 32.55
CA THR A 86 0.54 3.01 33.71
C THR A 86 -0.16 3.57 34.95
N GLN A 87 0.49 3.43 36.12
CA GLN A 87 -0.06 3.95 37.38
C GLN A 87 -0.32 5.47 37.34
N HIS A 88 0.52 6.22 36.61
CA HIS A 88 0.49 7.68 36.59
C HIS A 88 0.04 8.27 35.26
N HIS A 89 0.22 7.55 34.15
CA HIS A 89 0.01 8.09 32.81
C HIS A 89 -0.76 7.13 31.92
N VAL A 90 -1.56 7.72 31.04
CA VAL A 90 -2.21 7.04 29.93
C VAL A 90 -1.54 7.50 28.63
N GLU A 91 -1.28 6.55 27.75
CA GLU A 91 -0.69 6.74 26.43
C GLU A 91 -1.51 5.95 25.40
N ALA A 92 -1.77 6.56 24.26
CA ALA A 92 -2.37 5.92 23.11
C ALA A 92 -1.45 6.07 21.91
N LEU A 93 -1.17 4.95 21.25
CA LEU A 93 -0.23 4.85 20.13
C LEU A 93 -0.95 4.22 18.94
N VAL A 94 -0.73 4.78 17.76
CA VAL A 94 -1.12 4.18 16.49
C VAL A 94 0.13 3.59 15.87
N GLU A 95 0.19 2.27 15.84
CA GLU A 95 1.33 1.52 15.32
C GLU A 95 0.98 0.94 13.95
N HIS A 96 1.90 1.08 13.01
CA HIS A 96 1.86 0.32 11.78
C HIS A 96 2.27 -1.15 12.05
N ARG A 97 1.86 -2.06 11.18
CA ARG A 97 2.27 -3.47 11.19
C ARG A 97 3.78 -3.68 11.34
N ASN A 98 4.59 -2.80 10.75
CA ASN A 98 6.06 -2.87 10.84
C ASN A 98 6.62 -2.55 12.24
N GLY A 99 5.77 -2.16 13.20
CA GLY A 99 6.15 -1.75 14.55
C GLY A 99 6.49 -0.28 14.69
N GLN A 100 6.44 0.50 13.60
CA GLN A 100 6.63 1.94 13.63
C GLN A 100 5.40 2.64 14.20
N VAL A 101 5.62 3.57 15.14
CA VAL A 101 4.56 4.43 15.68
C VAL A 101 4.36 5.60 14.73
N VAL A 102 3.15 5.75 14.20
CA VAL A 102 2.82 6.83 13.26
C VAL A 102 2.31 8.06 14.01
N VAL A 103 1.40 7.84 14.97
CA VAL A 103 0.81 8.89 15.80
C VAL A 103 0.82 8.43 17.25
N SER A 104 1.13 9.34 18.16
CA SER A 104 1.07 9.10 19.60
C SER A 104 0.33 10.24 20.28
N ALA A 105 -0.32 9.95 21.40
CA ALA A 105 -0.88 10.94 22.32
C ALA A 105 -0.71 10.43 23.76
N SER A 106 -0.09 11.25 24.60
CA SER A 106 0.22 10.87 25.98
C SER A 106 -0.08 11.99 26.97
N THR A 107 -0.54 11.60 28.16
CA THR A 107 -0.64 12.54 29.31
C THR A 107 0.72 13.04 29.83
N ARG A 108 1.83 12.55 29.27
CA ARG A 108 3.18 13.06 29.55
C ARG A 108 3.46 14.37 28.81
N GLU A 109 2.80 14.57 27.68
CA GLU A 109 2.90 15.81 26.91
C GLU A 109 2.35 16.98 27.72
N TRP A 110 3.17 18.02 27.88
CA TRP A 110 2.81 19.20 28.67
C TRP A 110 1.55 19.89 28.14
N ALA A 111 1.39 19.95 26.81
CA ALA A 111 0.24 20.54 26.15
C ALA A 111 -1.09 19.92 26.60
N ILE A 112 -1.13 18.61 26.83
CA ILE A 112 -2.31 17.89 27.31
C ILE A 112 -2.39 17.99 28.84
N LYS A 113 -1.27 17.75 29.52
CA LYS A 113 -1.20 17.68 30.98
C LYS A 113 -1.68 18.96 31.66
N LYS A 114 -1.38 20.14 31.11
CA LYS A 114 -1.79 21.44 31.69
C LYS A 114 -3.31 21.65 31.74
N HIS A 115 -4.06 20.95 30.89
CA HIS A 115 -5.53 21.04 30.85
C HIS A 115 -6.22 19.91 31.63
N LEU A 116 -5.45 18.99 32.21
CA LEU A 116 -5.96 17.86 32.97
C LEU A 116 -5.73 18.08 34.46
N TYR A 117 -6.79 17.92 35.26
CA TYR A 117 -6.66 17.86 36.72
C TYR A 117 -5.90 16.61 37.17
N SER A 118 -6.12 15.47 36.49
CA SER A 118 -5.43 14.21 36.79
C SER A 118 -5.18 13.41 35.52
N THR A 119 -4.04 12.72 35.46
CA THR A 119 -3.55 12.00 34.28
C THR A 119 -4.01 10.54 34.18
N LYS A 120 -4.73 10.03 35.20
CA LYS A 120 -5.19 8.63 35.27
C LYS A 120 -6.70 8.44 35.14
N ASN A 121 -7.46 9.54 35.25
CA ASN A 121 -8.92 9.52 35.31
C ASN A 121 -9.55 9.16 33.96
N VAL A 122 -10.84 8.82 33.98
CA VAL A 122 -11.64 8.53 32.77
C VAL A 122 -11.62 9.70 31.79
N ALA A 123 -11.78 10.93 32.29
CA ALA A 123 -11.72 12.15 31.47
C ALA A 123 -10.37 12.34 30.76
N ALA A 124 -9.25 11.91 31.37
CA ALA A 124 -7.95 11.96 30.71
C ALA A 124 -7.89 11.02 29.50
N CYS A 125 -8.56 9.87 29.57
CA CYS A 125 -8.62 8.89 28.47
C CYS A 125 -9.50 9.39 27.33
N GLU A 126 -10.62 10.03 27.66
CA GLU A 126 -11.50 10.69 26.71
C GLU A 126 -10.76 11.80 25.97
N ASN A 127 -10.05 12.68 26.69
CA ASN A 127 -9.27 13.77 26.09
C ASN A 127 -8.09 13.25 25.25
N ILE A 128 -7.41 12.17 25.68
CA ILE A 128 -6.41 11.50 24.83
C ILE A 128 -7.07 10.97 23.55
N GLY A 129 -8.25 10.36 23.64
CA GLY A 129 -8.99 9.86 22.47
C GLY A 129 -9.31 10.97 21.47
N ARG A 130 -9.76 12.14 21.95
CA ARG A 130 -10.02 13.32 21.11
C ARG A 130 -8.76 13.82 20.40
N VAL A 131 -7.69 14.08 21.16
CA VAL A 131 -6.41 14.56 20.61
C VAL A 131 -5.83 13.54 19.63
N LEU A 132 -5.96 12.25 19.92
CA LEU A 132 -5.49 11.20 19.03
C LEU A 132 -6.28 11.19 17.72
N ALA A 133 -7.61 11.31 17.78
CA ALA A 133 -8.46 11.34 16.60
C ALA A 133 -8.11 12.54 15.69
N GLU A 134 -7.95 13.73 16.27
CA GLU A 134 -7.51 14.93 15.54
C GLU A 134 -6.16 14.71 14.85
N ARG A 135 -5.15 14.23 15.58
CA ARG A 135 -3.83 13.93 15.00
C ARG A 135 -3.88 12.86 13.91
N CYS A 136 -4.77 11.87 14.06
CA CYS A 136 -4.96 10.84 13.04
C CYS A 136 -5.59 11.41 11.77
N LEU A 137 -6.59 12.29 11.89
CA LEU A 137 -7.18 12.96 10.73
C LEU A 137 -6.17 13.86 10.01
N GLU A 138 -5.38 14.63 10.75
CA GLU A 138 -4.29 15.45 10.18
C GLU A 138 -3.23 14.60 9.46
N ALA A 139 -2.92 13.40 10.00
CA ALA A 139 -2.03 12.43 9.35
C ALA A 139 -2.70 11.65 8.20
N GLY A 140 -4.00 11.83 7.98
CA GLY A 140 -4.79 11.09 6.99
C GLY A 140 -4.97 9.61 7.32
N ILE A 141 -5.08 9.24 8.60
CA ILE A 141 -5.33 7.88 9.09
C ILE A 141 -6.76 7.80 9.62
N ASN A 142 -7.65 7.18 8.83
CA ASN A 142 -9.07 7.10 9.17
C ASN A 142 -9.46 5.73 9.75
N PHE A 143 -8.69 4.69 9.46
CA PHE A 143 -8.97 3.31 9.84
C PHE A 143 -7.85 2.75 10.70
N MET A 144 -8.22 2.10 11.80
CA MET A 144 -7.30 1.35 12.66
C MET A 144 -8.04 0.22 13.34
N VAL A 145 -7.34 -0.82 13.79
CA VAL A 145 -7.93 -1.92 14.57
C VAL A 145 -7.64 -1.72 16.04
N TYR A 146 -8.68 -1.82 16.88
CA TYR A 146 -8.51 -1.88 18.33
C TYR A 146 -8.77 -3.29 18.86
N GLN A 147 -7.77 -3.86 19.55
CA GLN A 147 -7.84 -5.22 20.12
C GLN A 147 -7.61 -5.17 21.63
N PRO A 148 -8.63 -4.80 22.43
CA PRO A 148 -8.54 -4.84 23.88
C PRO A 148 -8.63 -6.27 24.42
N THR A 149 -8.12 -6.46 25.63
CA THR A 149 -8.51 -7.63 26.43
C THR A 149 -9.96 -7.47 26.91
N PRO A 150 -10.68 -8.56 27.22
CA PRO A 150 -12.09 -8.49 27.61
C PRO A 150 -12.37 -7.56 28.80
N TRP A 151 -11.52 -7.61 29.84
CA TRP A 151 -11.66 -6.72 31.01
C TRP A 151 -11.33 -5.26 30.69
N ALA A 152 -10.39 -5.00 29.78
CA ALA A 152 -10.10 -3.63 29.33
C ALA A 152 -11.28 -3.06 28.53
N ALA A 153 -11.91 -3.86 27.68
CA ALA A 153 -13.11 -3.47 26.92
C ALA A 153 -14.31 -3.17 27.83
N ALA A 154 -14.46 -3.90 28.94
CA ALA A 154 -15.49 -3.66 29.93
C ALA A 154 -15.29 -2.37 30.74
N SER A 155 -14.06 -1.83 30.78
CA SER A 155 -13.76 -0.62 31.56
C SER A 155 -14.38 0.65 30.96
N GLU A 156 -14.98 1.49 31.81
CA GLU A 156 -15.59 2.76 31.35
C GLU A 156 -14.56 3.66 30.65
N SER A 157 -13.32 3.71 31.15
CA SER A 157 -12.25 4.49 30.53
C SER A 157 -12.00 4.13 29.07
N MET A 158 -12.05 2.83 28.74
CA MET A 158 -11.78 2.38 27.38
C MET A 158 -12.99 2.59 26.48
N GLN A 159 -14.19 2.42 27.00
CA GLN A 159 -15.42 2.74 26.27
C GLN A 159 -15.50 4.22 25.94
N ARG A 160 -15.15 5.11 26.87
CA ARG A 160 -15.11 6.57 26.65
C ARG A 160 -14.05 6.96 25.64
N LEU A 161 -12.86 6.35 25.71
CA LEU A 161 -11.80 6.55 24.72
C LEU A 161 -12.26 6.13 23.32
N GLN A 162 -12.87 4.94 23.19
CA GLN A 162 -13.40 4.47 21.91
C GLN A 162 -14.44 5.42 21.35
N ARG A 163 -15.40 5.85 22.19
CA ARG A 163 -16.43 6.83 21.79
C ARG A 163 -15.82 8.12 21.30
N ALA A 164 -14.86 8.69 22.03
CA ALA A 164 -14.16 9.90 21.64
C ALA A 164 -13.43 9.76 20.29
N VAL A 165 -12.79 8.61 20.04
CA VAL A 165 -12.12 8.34 18.75
C VAL A 165 -13.13 8.22 17.61
N THR A 166 -14.27 7.55 17.84
CA THR A 166 -15.33 7.41 16.84
C THR A 166 -16.07 8.72 16.56
N GLU A 167 -16.32 9.54 17.59
CA GLU A 167 -16.89 10.88 17.47
C GLU A 167 -15.94 11.82 16.71
N GLY A 168 -14.63 11.64 16.89
CA GLY A 168 -13.59 12.31 16.12
C GLY A 168 -13.46 11.81 14.68
N GLY A 169 -14.34 10.94 14.18
CA GLY A 169 -14.39 10.52 12.77
C GLY A 169 -13.45 9.37 12.39
N VAL A 170 -12.75 8.78 13.36
CA VAL A 170 -11.85 7.63 13.14
C VAL A 170 -12.60 6.32 13.39
N VAL A 171 -12.50 5.39 12.43
CA VAL A 171 -13.19 4.10 12.49
C VAL A 171 -12.23 3.03 13.05
N LEU A 172 -12.63 2.42 14.17
CA LEU A 172 -11.86 1.37 14.87
C LEU A 172 -11.94 -0.03 14.22
N ARG A 173 -12.32 -0.07 12.95
CA ARG A 173 -12.39 -1.28 12.13
C ARG A 173 -11.87 -0.97 10.73
N GLU A 174 -10.88 -1.73 10.30
CA GLU A 174 -10.37 -1.63 8.95
C GLU A 174 -11.28 -2.30 7.92
N PRO A 175 -11.28 -1.81 6.66
CA PRO A 175 -11.91 -2.52 5.57
C PRO A 175 -11.24 -3.88 5.31
N ARG A 176 -12.02 -4.78 4.70
CA ARG A 176 -11.49 -6.06 4.24
C ARG A 176 -10.58 -5.84 3.04
N ARG A 177 -9.56 -6.69 2.92
CA ARG A 177 -8.65 -6.67 1.77
C ARG A 177 -9.39 -7.14 0.51
N ILE A 178 -9.19 -6.43 -0.59
CA ILE A 178 -9.68 -6.79 -1.92
C ILE A 178 -8.71 -7.79 -2.56
N TYR A 179 -9.26 -8.87 -3.14
CA TYR A 179 -8.50 -9.96 -3.77
C TYR A 179 -8.71 -10.02 -5.28
N GLU A 180 -9.90 -9.63 -5.73
CA GLU A 180 -10.40 -9.70 -7.10
C GLU A 180 -10.92 -8.33 -7.51
#